data_AF-A0A6B3HDC2-F1
#
_entry.id   AF-A0A6B3HDC2-F1
#
_cell.length_a   1.000
_cell.length_b   1.000
_cell.length_c   1.000
_cell.angle_alpha   90.00
_cell.angle_beta   90.00
_cell.angle_gamma   90.00
#
_symmetry.space_group_name_H-M   'P 1'
#
loop_
_entity.id
_entity.type
_entity.pdbx_description
1 polymer ?
#
loop_
_entity_poly.entity_id
_entity_poly.type
_entity_poly.pdbx_seq_one_letter_code
_entity_poly.pdbx_strand_id
1 'polypeptide(L)'
;RAAAAVMAGLGRLPAGAPRQIDPDVWTSHEALLLDYEVPMLRREAGGQLLLGSTHWPWIGERTRQVEGAHVALLAAVVNPVACKVGPRMAPDELVALCARLDPGREPGRLTLIARMGAGAVAGALPPLVTAVREAGHPVIWLTDPMHGNTVTTATGVKTRFVETVVEEVRQFQLAVRQAGGVAGGLHLEATPDQVTECVADASLAGRITGKYTSLCDPRLNAAQAMTVVAAWQA
;
A
#
# COMPACT_ATOMS: atom_id res chain seq x y z
N ARG A 1 13.35 7.03 -24.47
CA ARG A 1 14.83 6.98 -24.35
C ARG A 1 15.26 6.34 -23.03
N ALA A 2 14.77 6.78 -21.86
CA ALA A 2 15.09 6.16 -20.57
C ALA A 2 14.65 4.69 -20.43
N ALA A 3 13.41 4.35 -20.82
CA ALA A 3 12.92 2.96 -20.79
C ALA A 3 13.77 1.99 -21.63
N ALA A 4 14.19 2.42 -22.82
CA ALA A 4 15.08 1.62 -23.68
C ALA A 4 16.47 1.41 -23.06
N ALA A 5 16.99 2.40 -22.32
CA ALA A 5 18.26 2.28 -21.62
C ALA A 5 18.17 1.31 -20.43
N VAL A 6 17.06 1.32 -19.69
CA VAL A 6 16.80 0.36 -18.59
C VAL A 6 16.71 -1.06 -19.13
N MET A 7 15.94 -1.28 -20.21
CA MET A 7 15.81 -2.61 -20.84
C MET A 7 17.16 -3.11 -21.39
N ALA A 8 17.98 -2.23 -21.97
CA ALA A 8 19.32 -2.57 -22.42
C ALA A 8 20.29 -2.90 -21.27
N GLY A 9 20.06 -2.34 -20.08
CA GLY A 9 20.82 -2.64 -18.86
C GLY A 9 20.45 -3.99 -18.24
N LEU A 10 19.15 -4.32 -18.21
CA LEU A 10 18.66 -5.60 -17.67
C LEU A 10 19.16 -6.82 -18.45
N GLY A 11 19.41 -6.67 -19.75
CA GLY A 11 19.99 -7.73 -20.60
C GLY A 11 21.50 -7.97 -20.43
N ARG A 12 22.20 -7.25 -19.53
CA ARG A 12 23.66 -7.28 -19.38
C ARG A 12 24.15 -7.83 -18.03
N LEU A 13 23.33 -8.60 -17.32
CA LEU A 13 23.81 -9.25 -16.10
C LEU A 13 24.90 -10.30 -16.46
N PRO A 14 26.11 -10.23 -15.86
CA PRO A 14 27.20 -11.13 -16.19
C PRO A 14 26.86 -12.56 -15.74
N ALA A 15 27.02 -13.53 -16.65
CA ALA A 15 26.97 -14.93 -16.30
C ALA A 15 28.18 -15.27 -15.41
N GLY A 16 27.93 -15.72 -14.17
CA GLY A 16 28.95 -16.40 -13.36
C GLY A 16 29.47 -15.69 -12.10
N ALA A 17 28.89 -14.56 -11.68
CA ALA A 17 29.14 -14.08 -10.31
C ALA A 17 28.36 -14.96 -9.31
N PRO A 18 28.94 -15.37 -8.16
CA PRO A 18 28.15 -16.01 -7.12
C PRO A 18 27.02 -15.06 -6.73
N ARG A 19 25.78 -15.48 -6.97
CA ARG A 19 24.59 -14.80 -6.47
C ARG A 19 24.65 -14.85 -4.95
N GLN A 20 25.19 -13.81 -4.33
CA GLN A 20 24.62 -13.38 -3.07
C GLN A 20 23.15 -13.12 -3.40
N ILE A 21 22.26 -13.99 -2.93
CA ILE A 21 20.83 -13.83 -3.16
C ILE A 21 20.46 -12.61 -2.31
N ASP A 22 20.53 -11.43 -2.93
CA ASP A 22 19.78 -10.28 -2.43
C ASP A 22 18.34 -10.75 -2.22
N PRO A 23 17.68 -10.33 -1.12
CA PRO A 23 16.29 -10.69 -0.90
C PRO A 23 15.47 -10.29 -2.14
N ASP A 24 14.54 -11.16 -2.55
CA ASP A 24 13.72 -10.89 -3.73
C ASP A 24 12.97 -9.55 -3.57
N VAL A 25 13.08 -8.70 -4.59
CA VAL A 25 12.38 -7.40 -4.63
C VAL A 25 11.28 -7.47 -5.68
N TRP A 26 10.05 -7.25 -5.24
CA TRP A 26 8.86 -7.21 -6.09
C TRP A 26 8.42 -5.78 -6.39
N THR A 27 7.76 -5.61 -7.54
CA THR A 27 7.18 -4.34 -7.94
C THR A 27 5.67 -4.32 -7.66
N SER A 28 5.18 -3.13 -7.31
CA SER A 28 3.76 -2.84 -7.09
C SER A 28 3.44 -1.42 -7.57
N HIS A 29 2.19 -1.19 -7.98
CA HIS A 29 1.64 0.15 -8.24
C HIS A 29 0.10 0.12 -8.15
N GLU A 30 -0.52 1.29 -7.99
CA GLU A 30 -1.97 1.42 -8.08
C GLU A 30 -2.40 1.15 -9.51
N ALA A 31 -3.18 0.09 -9.74
CA ALA A 31 -3.74 -0.19 -11.05
C ALA A 31 -4.82 0.85 -11.36
N LEU A 32 -4.42 2.03 -11.84
CA LEU A 32 -5.28 3.20 -11.94
C LEU A 32 -5.72 3.48 -13.39
N LEU A 33 -4.73 3.62 -14.29
CA LEU A 33 -4.96 3.98 -15.68
C LEU A 33 -5.29 2.72 -16.48
N LEU A 34 -6.58 2.43 -16.67
CA LEU A 34 -7.01 1.20 -17.34
C LEU A 34 -6.48 1.08 -18.78
N ASP A 35 -6.32 2.20 -19.49
CA ASP A 35 -5.70 2.23 -20.82
C ASP A 35 -4.21 1.82 -20.82
N TYR A 36 -3.56 1.87 -19.65
CA TYR A 36 -2.22 1.33 -19.44
C TYR A 36 -2.26 -0.11 -18.93
N GLU A 37 -3.14 -0.43 -17.98
CA GLU A 37 -3.20 -1.77 -17.36
C GLU A 37 -3.74 -2.85 -18.29
N VAL A 38 -4.84 -2.59 -19.00
CA VAL A 38 -5.51 -3.61 -19.83
C VAL A 38 -4.59 -4.13 -20.95
N PRO A 39 -3.84 -3.28 -21.68
CA PRO A 39 -2.84 -3.77 -22.66
C PRO A 39 -1.70 -4.59 -22.04
N MET A 40 -1.48 -4.51 -20.73
CA MET A 40 -0.44 -5.27 -20.02
C MET A 40 -0.92 -6.66 -19.56
N LEU A 41 -2.19 -7.02 -19.80
CA LEU A 41 -2.68 -8.37 -19.56
C LEU A 41 -1.94 -9.38 -20.44
N ARG A 42 -1.56 -10.49 -19.84
CA ARG A 42 -0.96 -11.66 -20.50
C ARG A 42 -1.81 -12.87 -20.19
N ARG A 43 -1.98 -13.73 -21.18
CA ARG A 43 -2.64 -15.03 -20.98
C ARG A 43 -1.57 -16.07 -20.75
N GLU A 44 -1.63 -16.74 -19.61
CA GLU A 44 -0.75 -17.86 -19.30
C GLU A 44 -1.19 -19.13 -20.04
N ALA A 45 -0.34 -20.15 -20.07
CA ALA A 45 -0.62 -21.41 -20.77
C ALA A 45 -1.90 -22.10 -20.28
N GLY A 46 -2.24 -21.96 -18.99
CA GLY A 46 -3.49 -22.47 -18.39
C GLY A 46 -4.73 -21.64 -18.71
N GLY A 47 -4.63 -20.60 -19.54
CA GLY A 47 -5.75 -19.72 -19.92
C GLY A 47 -6.06 -18.62 -18.90
N GLN A 48 -5.42 -18.63 -17.73
CA GLN A 48 -5.50 -17.58 -16.72
C GLN A 48 -4.92 -16.26 -17.22
N LEU A 49 -5.40 -15.15 -16.67
CA LEU A 49 -4.90 -13.81 -16.98
C LEU A 49 -3.93 -13.35 -15.90
N LEU A 50 -2.78 -12.83 -16.29
CA LEU A 50 -1.81 -12.18 -15.42
C LEU A 50 -1.70 -10.71 -15.84
N LEU A 51 -1.78 -9.78 -14.89
CA LEU A 51 -1.43 -8.38 -15.14
C LEU A 51 0.09 -8.25 -15.14
N GLY A 52 0.68 -8.13 -16.33
CA GLY A 52 2.13 -8.10 -16.53
C GLY A 52 2.79 -6.75 -16.27
N SER A 53 2.02 -5.73 -15.85
CA SER A 53 2.57 -4.40 -15.52
C SER A 53 3.28 -4.39 -14.17
N THR A 54 2.95 -5.32 -13.26
CA THR A 54 3.49 -5.38 -11.91
C THR A 54 3.27 -6.74 -11.24
N HIS A 55 4.01 -7.04 -10.18
CA HIS A 55 3.82 -8.30 -9.45
C HIS A 55 2.58 -8.22 -8.55
N TRP A 56 2.40 -7.09 -7.87
CA TRP A 56 1.37 -6.90 -6.85
C TRP A 56 0.62 -5.56 -7.04
N PRO A 57 -0.44 -5.54 -7.86
CA PRO A 57 -1.26 -4.34 -8.07
C PRO A 57 -2.22 -4.07 -6.89
N TRP A 58 -2.57 -2.79 -6.67
CA TRP A 58 -3.63 -2.43 -5.71
C TRP A 58 -4.71 -1.50 -6.29
N ILE A 59 -5.89 -1.52 -5.64
CA ILE A 59 -7.01 -0.60 -5.87
C ILE A 59 -6.99 0.53 -4.83
N GLY A 60 -7.05 1.77 -5.29
CA GLY A 60 -7.10 2.94 -4.43
C GLY A 60 -8.45 3.18 -3.76
N GLU A 61 -8.46 4.02 -2.73
CA GLU A 61 -9.68 4.37 -1.96
C GLU A 61 -10.81 4.94 -2.83
N ARG A 62 -10.46 5.58 -3.95
CA ARG A 62 -11.43 6.29 -4.82
C ARG A 62 -11.90 5.44 -6.00
N THR A 63 -11.31 4.27 -6.20
CA THR A 63 -11.54 3.37 -7.36
C THR A 63 -12.00 1.98 -6.95
N ARG A 64 -12.28 1.77 -5.66
CA ARG A 64 -12.73 0.50 -5.06
C ARG A 64 -14.24 0.28 -5.06
N GLN A 65 -14.96 0.82 -6.03
CA GLN A 65 -16.39 0.52 -6.16
C GLN A 65 -16.55 -0.98 -6.45
N VAL A 66 -17.39 -1.68 -5.67
CA VAL A 66 -17.55 -3.15 -5.72
C VAL A 66 -17.84 -3.66 -7.15
N GLU A 67 -18.73 -2.96 -7.86
CA GLU A 67 -19.11 -3.26 -9.24
C GLU A 67 -18.32 -2.42 -10.27
N GLY A 68 -17.23 -1.78 -9.84
CA GLY A 68 -16.40 -0.92 -10.66
C GLY A 68 -15.40 -1.68 -11.53
N ALA A 69 -14.89 -0.99 -12.55
CA ALA A 69 -13.96 -1.56 -13.53
C ALA A 69 -12.62 -2.03 -12.91
N HIS A 70 -12.11 -1.32 -11.90
CA HIS A 70 -10.86 -1.69 -11.22
C HIS A 70 -11.00 -2.99 -10.42
N VAL A 71 -12.11 -3.17 -9.71
CA VAL A 71 -12.42 -4.43 -9.01
C VAL A 71 -12.63 -5.55 -10.02
N ALA A 72 -13.35 -5.31 -11.11
CA ALA A 72 -13.55 -6.30 -12.17
C ALA A 72 -12.23 -6.75 -12.81
N LEU A 73 -11.32 -5.82 -13.10
CA LEU A 73 -9.99 -6.12 -13.63
C LEU A 73 -9.19 -7.00 -12.66
N LEU A 74 -9.09 -6.59 -11.39
CA LEU A 74 -8.24 -7.28 -10.41
C LEU A 74 -8.84 -8.59 -9.91
N ALA A 75 -10.16 -8.76 -9.97
CA ALA A 75 -10.81 -10.05 -9.75
C ALA A 75 -10.49 -11.06 -10.87
N ALA A 76 -10.18 -10.61 -12.09
CA ALA A 76 -9.96 -11.47 -13.25
C ALA A 76 -8.51 -11.96 -13.41
N VAL A 77 -7.55 -11.35 -12.71
CA VAL A 77 -6.12 -11.69 -12.85
C VAL A 77 -5.63 -12.62 -11.75
N VAL A 78 -4.57 -13.38 -11.99
CA VAL A 78 -3.98 -14.32 -11.02
C VAL A 78 -3.00 -13.68 -10.04
N ASN A 79 -2.57 -12.45 -10.29
CA ASN A 79 -1.73 -11.72 -9.33
C ASN A 79 -2.33 -11.78 -7.92
N PRO A 80 -1.52 -11.84 -6.85
CA PRO A 80 -2.00 -11.35 -5.57
C PRO A 80 -2.42 -9.90 -5.75
N VAL A 81 -3.49 -9.48 -5.09
CA VAL A 81 -4.06 -8.15 -5.24
C VAL A 81 -4.22 -7.47 -3.90
N ALA A 82 -4.32 -6.15 -3.91
CA ALA A 82 -4.61 -5.39 -2.71
C ALA A 82 -5.67 -4.32 -2.91
N CYS A 83 -6.28 -3.90 -1.81
CA CYS A 83 -7.28 -2.85 -1.81
C CYS A 83 -7.06 -1.91 -0.62
N LYS A 84 -7.11 -0.61 -0.86
CA LYS A 84 -7.06 0.41 0.20
C LYS A 84 -8.37 0.39 1.01
N VAL A 85 -8.25 0.56 2.32
CA VAL A 85 -9.37 0.61 3.26
C VAL A 85 -9.27 1.89 4.09
N GLY A 86 -10.21 2.80 3.90
CA GLY A 86 -10.30 4.05 4.66
C GLY A 86 -11.24 4.00 5.88
N PRO A 87 -11.24 5.04 6.73
CA PRO A 87 -11.98 5.08 7.99
C PRO A 87 -13.50 5.19 7.85
N ARG A 88 -14.00 5.39 6.61
CA ARG A 88 -15.43 5.46 6.30
C ARG A 88 -15.97 4.20 5.63
N MET A 89 -15.12 3.18 5.47
CA MET A 89 -15.51 1.88 4.92
C MET A 89 -16.60 1.26 5.80
N ALA A 90 -17.66 0.75 5.19
CA ALA A 90 -18.63 -0.07 5.90
C ALA A 90 -18.18 -1.54 5.93
N PRO A 91 -18.43 -2.30 7.02
CA PRO A 91 -18.09 -3.72 7.08
C PRO A 91 -18.66 -4.55 5.93
N ASP A 92 -19.94 -4.36 5.60
CA ASP A 92 -20.60 -5.11 4.52
C ASP A 92 -20.02 -4.80 3.14
N GLU A 93 -19.65 -3.54 2.91
CA GLU A 93 -18.95 -3.12 1.68
C GLU A 93 -17.60 -3.81 1.55
N LEU A 94 -16.84 -3.90 2.66
CA LEU A 94 -15.55 -4.55 2.67
C LEU A 94 -15.65 -6.06 2.45
N VAL A 95 -16.63 -6.72 3.08
CA VAL A 95 -16.89 -8.15 2.86
C VAL A 95 -17.28 -8.41 1.40
N ALA A 96 -18.10 -7.54 0.80
CA ALA A 96 -18.43 -7.64 -0.62
C ALA A 96 -17.18 -7.50 -1.51
N LEU A 97 -16.28 -6.57 -1.20
CA LEU A 97 -14.99 -6.46 -1.90
C LEU A 97 -14.14 -7.72 -1.77
N CYS A 98 -14.05 -8.30 -0.57
CA CYS A 98 -13.33 -9.56 -0.35
C CYS A 98 -13.91 -10.70 -1.19
N ALA A 99 -15.24 -10.84 -1.24
CA ALA A 99 -15.91 -11.86 -2.04
C ALA A 99 -15.65 -11.71 -3.55
N ARG A 100 -15.43 -10.49 -4.04
CA ARG A 100 -15.11 -10.23 -5.45
C ARG A 100 -13.63 -10.48 -5.78
N LEU A 101 -12.72 -10.06 -4.90
CA LEU A 101 -11.28 -10.08 -5.17
C LEU A 101 -10.62 -11.43 -4.82
N ASP A 102 -11.22 -12.16 -3.88
CA ASP A 102 -10.78 -13.47 -3.41
C ASP A 102 -11.97 -14.42 -3.22
N PRO A 103 -12.64 -14.83 -4.33
CA PRO A 103 -13.77 -15.74 -4.27
C PRO A 103 -13.39 -17.15 -3.79
N GLY A 104 -12.13 -17.55 -4.01
CA GLY A 104 -11.57 -18.84 -3.59
C GLY A 104 -11.17 -18.89 -2.11
N ARG A 105 -11.12 -17.75 -1.42
CA ARG A 105 -10.60 -17.62 -0.05
C ARG A 105 -9.18 -18.19 0.03
N GLU A 106 -8.35 -17.81 -0.92
CA GLU A 106 -6.99 -18.31 -1.08
C GLU A 106 -6.04 -17.51 -0.15
N PRO A 107 -5.35 -18.15 0.81
CA PRO A 107 -4.41 -17.45 1.67
C PRO A 107 -3.34 -16.70 0.87
N GLY A 108 -3.19 -15.40 1.14
CA GLY A 108 -2.22 -14.54 0.44
C GLY A 108 -2.71 -13.97 -0.90
N ARG A 109 -3.92 -14.33 -1.36
CA ARG A 109 -4.52 -13.74 -2.57
C ARG A 109 -4.85 -12.26 -2.39
N LEU A 110 -5.46 -11.89 -1.28
CA LEU A 110 -5.94 -10.53 -1.01
C LEU A 110 -5.26 -9.93 0.22
N THR A 111 -4.74 -8.72 0.01
CA THR A 111 -4.21 -7.86 1.08
C THR A 111 -5.07 -6.61 1.24
N LEU A 112 -5.48 -6.29 2.46
CA LEU A 112 -6.20 -5.06 2.79
C LEU A 112 -5.23 -4.05 3.39
N ILE A 113 -5.16 -2.87 2.78
CA ILE A 113 -4.21 -1.81 3.17
C ILE A 113 -4.99 -0.70 3.90
N ALA A 114 -4.98 -0.73 5.23
CA ALA A 114 -5.67 0.23 6.08
C ALA A 114 -4.95 1.58 6.09
N ARG A 115 -5.68 2.67 5.80
CA ARG A 115 -5.19 4.06 5.83
C ARG A 115 -6.13 4.95 6.64
N MET A 116 -6.21 4.66 7.92
CA MET A 116 -7.26 5.17 8.81
C MET A 116 -6.96 6.57 9.33
N GLY A 117 -5.69 6.90 9.51
CA GLY A 117 -5.25 8.03 10.32
C GLY A 117 -5.12 7.63 11.79
N ALA A 118 -4.10 8.16 12.47
CA ALA A 118 -3.79 7.80 13.86
C ALA A 118 -4.95 8.07 14.84
N GLY A 119 -5.74 9.12 14.58
CA GLY A 119 -6.91 9.46 15.40
C GLY A 119 -8.12 8.55 15.22
N ALA A 120 -8.17 7.73 14.16
CA ALA A 120 -9.34 6.91 13.83
C ALA A 120 -9.07 5.40 13.86
N VAL A 121 -7.81 4.98 13.65
CA VAL A 121 -7.45 3.56 13.49
C VAL A 121 -7.93 2.66 14.64
N ALA A 122 -7.82 3.11 15.89
CA ALA A 122 -8.22 2.33 17.06
C ALA A 122 -9.73 2.05 17.13
N GLY A 123 -10.56 2.95 16.59
CA GLY A 123 -12.01 2.79 16.59
C GLY A 123 -12.58 2.20 15.29
N ALA A 124 -12.06 2.63 14.15
CA ALA A 124 -12.63 2.32 12.83
C ALA A 124 -12.16 0.95 12.27
N LEU A 125 -10.95 0.51 12.60
CA LEU A 125 -10.39 -0.72 12.03
C LEU A 125 -10.92 -2.02 12.65
N PRO A 126 -11.09 -2.16 13.99
CA PRO A 126 -11.49 -3.43 14.58
C PRO A 126 -12.82 -4.03 14.06
N PRO A 127 -13.89 -3.24 13.80
CA PRO A 127 -15.12 -3.78 13.22
C PRO A 127 -14.92 -4.35 11.81
N LEU A 128 -14.05 -3.74 11.01
CA LEU A 128 -13.73 -4.19 9.65
C LEU A 128 -12.95 -5.50 9.68
N VAL A 129 -11.94 -5.60 10.56
CA VAL A 129 -11.16 -6.83 10.75
C VAL A 129 -12.06 -7.98 11.21
N THR A 130 -12.95 -7.70 12.17
CA THR A 130 -13.91 -8.68 12.68
C THR A 130 -14.83 -9.20 11.58
N ALA A 131 -15.43 -8.31 10.77
CA ALA A 131 -16.34 -8.70 9.70
C ALA A 131 -15.64 -9.55 8.62
N VAL A 132 -14.44 -9.18 8.20
CA VAL A 132 -13.67 -9.96 7.21
C VAL A 132 -13.30 -11.34 7.75
N ARG A 133 -12.88 -11.41 9.02
CA ARG A 133 -12.58 -12.68 9.71
C ARG A 133 -13.81 -13.57 9.81
N GLU A 134 -14.96 -13.03 10.20
CA GLU A 134 -16.22 -13.78 10.34
C GLU A 134 -16.78 -14.23 8.99
N ALA A 135 -16.56 -13.46 7.93
CA ALA A 135 -16.85 -13.88 6.56
C ALA A 135 -15.91 -15.01 6.06
N GLY A 136 -14.81 -15.28 6.77
CA GLY A 136 -13.88 -16.37 6.48
C GLY A 136 -12.87 -16.08 5.37
N HIS A 137 -12.59 -14.80 5.08
CA HIS A 137 -11.57 -14.42 4.11
C HIS A 137 -10.18 -14.37 4.76
N PRO A 138 -9.18 -15.14 4.28
CA PRO A 138 -7.85 -15.22 4.88
C PRO A 138 -6.94 -14.08 4.40
N VAL A 139 -7.41 -12.84 4.56
CA VAL A 139 -6.68 -11.65 4.11
C VAL A 139 -5.46 -11.36 4.99
N ILE A 140 -4.46 -10.71 4.40
CA ILE A 140 -3.37 -10.07 5.14
C ILE A 140 -3.72 -8.59 5.30
N TRP A 141 -3.51 -8.03 6.50
CA TRP A 141 -3.68 -6.60 6.74
C TRP A 141 -2.33 -5.88 6.71
N LEU A 142 -2.21 -4.84 5.90
CA LEU A 142 -1.10 -3.88 5.97
C LEU A 142 -1.61 -2.52 6.46
N THR A 143 -0.72 -1.74 7.06
CA THR A 143 -1.00 -0.34 7.36
C THR A 143 -0.30 0.57 6.37
N ASP A 144 -1.05 1.52 5.84
CA ASP A 144 -0.60 2.73 5.17
C ASP A 144 -0.80 3.91 6.14
N PRO A 145 0.18 4.17 7.01
CA PRO A 145 0.11 5.25 7.99
C PRO A 145 0.37 6.62 7.34
N MET A 146 0.42 6.70 6.02
CA MET A 146 0.82 7.90 5.29
C MET A 146 -0.43 8.69 4.87
N HIS A 147 -1.32 8.08 4.10
CA HIS A 147 -2.41 8.77 3.43
C HIS A 147 -3.56 9.18 4.35
N GLY A 148 -3.66 8.63 5.57
CA GLY A 148 -4.61 9.04 6.59
C GLY A 148 -4.15 10.25 7.41
N ASN A 149 -2.85 10.57 7.39
CA ASN A 149 -2.21 11.56 8.28
C ASN A 149 -1.67 12.79 7.53
N THR A 150 -2.07 13.01 6.28
CA THR A 150 -1.67 14.21 5.54
C THR A 150 -2.39 15.43 6.08
N VAL A 151 -1.62 16.46 6.41
CA VAL A 151 -2.11 17.77 6.82
C VAL A 151 -1.58 18.85 5.86
N THR A 152 -2.26 19.99 5.82
CA THR A 152 -1.82 21.17 5.07
C THR A 152 -1.39 22.24 6.05
N THR A 153 -0.16 22.75 5.89
CA THR A 153 0.36 23.83 6.73
C THR A 153 -0.37 25.14 6.46
N ALA A 154 -0.18 26.15 7.33
CA ALA A 154 -0.70 27.49 7.11
C ALA A 154 -0.20 28.15 5.80
N THR A 155 0.94 27.68 5.27
CA THR A 155 1.51 28.13 3.99
C THR A 155 1.03 27.32 2.78
N GLY A 156 0.08 26.40 2.96
CA GLY A 156 -0.51 25.59 1.88
C GLY A 156 0.31 24.36 1.48
N VAL A 157 1.40 24.04 2.19
CA VAL A 157 2.26 22.89 1.89
C VAL A 157 1.67 21.63 2.54
N LYS A 158 1.55 20.55 1.77
CA LYS A 158 1.17 19.24 2.32
C LYS A 158 2.34 18.61 3.06
N THR A 159 2.12 18.15 4.28
CA THR A 159 3.11 17.43 5.07
C THR A 159 2.46 16.31 5.88
N ARG A 160 3.28 15.53 6.57
CA ARG A 160 2.90 14.49 7.52
C ARG A 160 3.82 14.60 8.73
N PHE A 161 3.28 14.30 9.91
CA PHE A 161 4.05 14.26 11.15
C PHE A 161 4.51 12.84 11.41
N VAL A 162 5.82 12.64 11.53
CA VAL A 162 6.42 11.31 11.75
C VAL A 162 5.86 10.69 13.03
N GLU A 163 5.61 11.48 14.08
CA GLU A 163 4.96 11.00 15.32
C GLU A 163 3.58 10.38 15.07
N THR A 164 2.76 11.01 14.22
CA THR A 164 1.41 10.54 13.91
C THR A 164 1.46 9.29 13.03
N VAL A 165 2.40 9.25 12.07
CA VAL A 165 2.66 8.06 11.25
C VAL A 165 3.05 6.87 12.12
N VAL A 166 3.97 7.08 13.07
CA VAL A 166 4.40 6.06 14.05
C VAL A 166 3.24 5.60 14.94
N GLU A 167 2.38 6.52 15.38
CA GLU A 167 1.25 6.18 16.22
C GLU A 167 0.23 5.31 15.49
N GLU A 168 -0.08 5.61 14.22
CA GLU A 168 -0.96 4.75 13.43
C GLU A 168 -0.39 3.32 13.27
N VAL A 169 0.93 3.18 13.06
CA VAL A 169 1.58 1.86 12.99
C VAL A 169 1.38 1.04 14.27
N ARG A 170 1.51 1.67 15.45
CA ARG A 170 1.32 1.00 16.74
C ARG A 170 -0.14 0.59 16.95
N GLN A 171 -1.06 1.54 16.76
CA GLN A 171 -2.48 1.29 16.98
C GLN A 171 -3.07 0.31 15.96
N PHE A 172 -2.58 0.31 14.72
CA PHE A 172 -2.94 -0.68 13.71
C PHE A 172 -2.62 -2.10 14.19
N GLN A 173 -1.41 -2.35 14.69
CA GLN A 173 -1.00 -3.68 15.16
C GLN A 173 -1.91 -4.14 16.31
N LEU A 174 -2.23 -3.25 17.24
CA LEU A 174 -3.16 -3.52 18.34
C LEU A 174 -4.56 -3.86 17.82
N ALA A 175 -5.15 -2.99 16.99
CA ALA A 175 -6.49 -3.16 16.45
C ALA A 175 -6.65 -4.45 15.64
N VAL A 176 -5.70 -4.76 14.75
CA VAL A 176 -5.76 -5.99 13.93
C VAL A 176 -5.62 -7.23 14.79
N ARG A 177 -4.63 -7.29 15.69
CA ARG A 177 -4.39 -8.46 16.54
C ARG A 177 -5.55 -8.71 17.51
N GLN A 178 -6.08 -7.67 18.16
CA GLN A 178 -7.21 -7.78 19.08
C GLN A 178 -8.51 -8.23 18.40
N ALA A 179 -8.73 -7.83 17.15
CA ALA A 179 -9.86 -8.28 16.34
C ALA A 179 -9.66 -9.66 15.68
N GLY A 180 -8.49 -10.29 15.89
CA GLY A 180 -8.17 -11.64 15.40
C GLY A 180 -7.70 -11.70 13.94
N GLY A 181 -7.23 -10.58 13.37
CA GLY A 181 -6.66 -10.52 12.03
C GLY A 181 -5.14 -10.75 11.99
N VAL A 182 -4.60 -10.86 10.78
CA VAL A 182 -3.15 -11.00 10.54
C VAL A 182 -2.54 -9.66 10.15
N ALA A 183 -1.79 -9.04 11.07
CA ALA A 183 -0.99 -7.85 10.79
C ALA A 183 0.28 -8.23 10.03
N GLY A 184 0.33 -7.95 8.73
CA GLY A 184 1.37 -8.45 7.81
C GLY A 184 2.48 -7.46 7.45
N GLY A 185 2.33 -6.16 7.75
CA GLY A 185 3.39 -5.19 7.48
C GLY A 185 2.93 -3.77 7.18
N LEU A 186 3.82 -3.03 6.50
CA LEU A 186 3.74 -1.60 6.23
C LEU A 186 3.66 -1.31 4.73
N HIS A 187 2.94 -0.25 4.36
CA HIS A 187 2.94 0.34 3.02
C HIS A 187 3.31 1.82 3.15
N LEU A 188 4.58 2.16 2.89
CA LEU A 188 5.15 3.49 3.11
C LEU A 188 5.46 4.22 1.80
N GLU A 189 5.37 5.54 1.83
CA GLU A 189 5.91 6.41 0.79
C GLU A 189 7.24 7.01 1.27
N ALA A 190 8.35 6.55 0.69
CA ALA A 190 9.69 6.94 1.11
C ALA A 190 10.60 7.23 -0.10
N THR A 191 11.66 8.00 0.14
CA THR A 191 12.72 8.28 -0.84
C THR A 191 14.09 8.19 -0.17
N PRO A 192 15.14 7.69 -0.87
CA PRO A 192 16.51 7.75 -0.34
C PRO A 192 17.06 9.17 -0.27
N ASP A 193 16.43 10.13 -0.96
CA ASP A 193 16.87 11.53 -1.00
C ASP A 193 16.70 12.21 0.37
N GLN A 194 17.61 13.16 0.68
CA GLN A 194 17.50 14.01 1.86
C GLN A 194 16.48 15.14 1.67
N VAL A 195 15.20 14.76 1.65
CA VAL A 195 14.05 15.67 1.55
C VAL A 195 13.54 16.13 2.92
N THR A 196 12.81 17.23 2.93
CA THR A 196 12.16 17.82 4.12
C THR A 196 10.63 17.85 3.98
N GLU A 197 10.07 16.84 3.31
CA GLU A 197 8.65 16.75 2.96
C GLU A 197 7.76 16.39 4.17
N CYS A 198 8.23 15.50 5.04
CA CYS A 198 7.64 15.19 6.34
C CYS A 198 8.43 15.86 7.47
N VAL A 199 7.77 16.20 8.58
CA VAL A 199 8.39 16.80 9.77
C VAL A 199 8.15 15.92 11.00
N ALA A 200 8.91 16.12 12.08
CA ALA A 200 8.79 15.25 13.26
C ALA A 200 7.40 15.34 13.90
N ASP A 201 6.93 16.57 14.12
CA ASP A 201 5.71 16.89 14.85
C ASP A 201 5.10 18.23 14.37
N ALA A 202 3.93 18.58 14.91
CA ALA A 202 3.20 19.79 14.56
C ALA A 202 3.98 21.10 14.82
N SER A 203 4.88 21.14 15.81
CA SER A 203 5.65 22.34 16.14
C SER A 203 6.65 22.74 15.05
N LEU A 204 7.03 21.77 14.20
CA LEU A 204 7.98 21.96 13.11
C LEU A 204 7.30 22.18 11.75
N ALA A 205 5.97 22.22 11.68
CA ALA A 205 5.22 22.38 10.43
C ALA A 205 5.60 23.65 9.63
N GLY A 206 6.00 24.73 10.30
CA GLY A 206 6.47 25.96 9.66
C GLY A 206 7.91 25.90 9.13
N ARG A 207 8.66 24.82 9.38
CA ARG A 207 10.07 24.66 9.04
C ARG A 207 10.33 23.81 7.79
N ILE A 208 9.30 23.53 6.99
CA ILE A 208 9.47 22.83 5.72
C ILE A 208 10.33 23.71 4.80
N THR A 209 11.60 23.33 4.65
CA THR A 209 12.55 24.05 3.81
C THR A 209 12.44 23.58 2.35
N GLY A 210 13.04 24.33 1.42
CA GLY A 210 12.84 24.18 -0.04
C GLY A 210 13.25 22.85 -0.68
N LYS A 211 13.65 21.82 0.07
CA LYS A 211 13.89 20.46 -0.46
C LYS A 211 12.61 19.62 -0.47
N TYR A 212 11.59 20.14 -1.14
CA TYR A 212 10.32 19.46 -1.39
C TYR A 212 10.30 19.06 -2.87
N THR A 213 10.51 17.78 -3.17
CA THR A 213 10.69 17.31 -4.57
C THR A 213 9.57 16.40 -5.05
N SER A 214 8.73 15.90 -4.15
CA SER A 214 7.54 15.14 -4.51
C SER A 214 6.55 15.97 -5.33
N LEU A 215 5.95 15.32 -6.33
CA LEU A 215 4.92 15.91 -7.19
C LEU A 215 3.49 15.69 -6.66
N CYS A 216 3.33 14.93 -5.58
CA CYS A 216 2.00 14.58 -5.05
C CYS A 216 1.96 14.64 -3.51
N ASP A 217 2.46 13.60 -2.85
CA ASP A 217 2.38 13.44 -1.40
C ASP A 217 3.77 13.53 -0.74
N PRO A 218 3.86 14.08 0.48
CA PRO A 218 5.13 14.22 1.19
C PRO A 218 5.69 12.86 1.61
N ARG A 219 6.91 12.52 1.19
CA ARG A 219 7.54 11.23 1.46
C ARG A 219 8.42 11.30 2.71
N LEU A 220 8.63 10.14 3.33
CA LEU A 220 9.66 9.97 4.35
C LEU A 220 11.03 9.98 3.68
N ASN A 221 12.00 10.69 4.26
CA ASN A 221 13.40 10.43 3.94
C ASN A 221 13.86 9.12 4.63
N ALA A 222 15.07 8.64 4.28
CA ALA A 222 15.59 7.36 4.79
C ALA A 222 15.58 7.25 6.33
N ALA A 223 16.01 8.29 7.05
CA ALA A 223 16.06 8.28 8.51
C ALA A 223 14.65 8.20 9.12
N GLN A 224 13.71 8.97 8.59
CA GLN A 224 12.32 8.94 9.01
C GLN A 224 11.65 7.59 8.72
N ALA A 225 11.93 6.99 7.55
CA ALA A 225 11.44 5.66 7.20
C ALA A 225 11.93 4.61 8.20
N MET A 226 13.20 4.66 8.60
CA MET A 226 13.74 3.77 9.64
C MET A 226 13.06 3.97 10.99
N THR A 227 12.75 5.22 11.38
CA THR A 227 11.97 5.50 12.61
C THR A 227 10.59 4.84 12.57
N VAL A 228 9.90 4.92 11.43
CA VAL A 228 8.57 4.33 11.26
C VAL A 228 8.64 2.80 11.26
N VAL A 229 9.60 2.21 10.56
CA VAL A 229 9.81 0.76 10.52
C VAL A 229 10.13 0.22 11.92
N ALA A 230 10.94 0.94 12.71
CA ALA A 230 11.27 0.55 14.08
C ALA A 230 10.07 0.54 15.05
N ALA A 231 8.94 1.15 14.67
CA ALA A 231 7.69 1.08 15.44
C ALA A 231 6.92 -0.24 15.21
N TRP A 232 7.28 -1.02 14.18
CA TRP A 232 6.70 -2.33 13.94
C TRP A 232 7.29 -3.36 14.91
N GLN A 233 6.42 -4.04 15.66
CA GLN A 233 6.79 -5.08 16.62
C GLN A 233 6.30 -6.42 16.10
N ALA A 234 7.20 -7.16 15.46
CA ALA A 234 6.96 -8.49 14.90
C ALA A 234 6.37 -9.45 15.95
#